data_AF-A0A1V9XHD5-F1
#
_entry.id   AF-A0A1V9XHD5-F1
#
_cell.length_a   1.000
_cell.length_b   1.000
_cell.length_c   1.000
_cell.angle_alpha   90.00
_cell.angle_beta   90.00
_cell.angle_gamma   90.00
#
_symmetry.space_group_name_H-M   'P 1'
#
loop_
_entity.id
_entity.type
_entity.pdbx_description
1 polymer ?
#
loop_
_entity_poly.entity_id
_entity_poly.type
_entity_poly.pdbx_seq_one_letter_code
_entity_poly.pdbx_strand_id
1 'polypeptide(L)'
;MRSPLSAVRLDSPVNRLSVSSSNVIAIPHDNRHVRLYDLNGQRLARLPRNNRIGHRRMVCATAWLPEDCKSKVNLVTCGFDKTCIGWSVAPSKEPKESKDKEKDKDKDGLLLKNKDRE
;
A
#
# COMPACT_ATOMS: atom_id res chain seq x y z
N MET A 1 4.57 -8.09 33.42
CA MET A 1 4.37 -7.84 31.98
C MET A 1 2.87 -7.83 31.70
N ARG A 2 2.34 -6.83 30.97
CA ARG A 2 0.94 -6.86 30.51
C ARG A 2 0.79 -7.89 29.39
N SER A 3 -0.41 -8.41 29.21
CA SER A 3 -0.76 -9.19 28.01
C SER A 3 -0.59 -8.33 26.75
N PRO A 4 -0.21 -8.94 25.61
CA PRO A 4 -0.11 -8.21 24.35
C PRO A 4 -1.48 -7.64 23.94
N LEU A 5 -1.48 -6.43 23.39
CA LEU A 5 -2.69 -5.79 22.83
C LEU A 5 -3.17 -6.52 21.57
N SER A 6 -2.22 -6.97 20.75
CA SER A 6 -2.47 -7.74 19.53
C SER A 6 -1.30 -8.69 19.26
N ALA A 7 -1.58 -9.79 18.57
CA ALA A 7 -0.60 -10.75 18.11
C ALA A 7 -0.86 -11.08 16.64
N VAL A 8 0.13 -10.86 15.79
CA VAL A 8 0.05 -11.15 14.35
C VAL A 8 0.90 -12.38 14.05
N ARG A 9 0.28 -13.41 13.46
CA ARG A 9 1.00 -14.59 12.95
C ARG A 9 1.43 -14.34 11.50
N LEU A 10 2.70 -14.56 11.21
CA LEU A 10 3.32 -14.26 9.92
C LEU A 10 3.95 -15.53 9.33
N ASP A 11 4.08 -15.56 8.00
CA ASP A 11 4.55 -16.71 7.23
C ASP A 11 6.08 -16.77 7.04
N SER A 12 6.81 -15.79 7.58
CA SER A 12 8.25 -15.65 7.42
C SER A 12 8.82 -14.83 8.59
N PRO A 13 10.08 -15.08 9.01
CA PRO A 13 10.74 -14.32 10.05
C PRO A 13 10.63 -12.81 9.83
N VAL A 14 10.57 -12.08 10.95
CA VAL A 14 10.49 -10.62 10.98
C VAL A 14 11.86 -10.06 11.31
N ASN A 15 12.30 -9.09 10.51
CA ASN A 15 13.53 -8.36 10.72
C ASN A 15 13.28 -7.03 11.45
N ARG A 16 14.18 -6.06 11.36
CA ARG A 16 14.05 -4.79 12.12
C ARG A 16 12.89 -3.95 11.58
N LEU A 17 11.74 -4.04 12.25
CA LEU A 17 10.52 -3.28 11.94
C LEU A 17 10.60 -1.83 12.42
N SER A 18 9.71 -0.99 11.90
CA SER A 18 9.55 0.42 12.32
C SER A 18 8.09 0.85 12.31
N VAL A 19 7.73 1.79 13.18
CA VAL A 19 6.38 2.34 13.30
C VAL A 19 6.38 3.79 12.85
N SER A 20 5.40 4.20 12.05
CA SER A 20 5.22 5.60 11.66
C SER A 20 4.53 6.40 12.77
N SER A 21 4.67 7.72 12.71
CA SER A 21 3.86 8.71 13.43
C SER A 21 2.35 8.54 13.22
N SER A 22 1.97 8.00 12.06
CA SER A 22 0.58 7.67 11.68
C SER A 22 0.14 6.26 12.10
N ASN A 23 0.86 5.64 13.06
CA ASN A 23 0.50 4.34 13.64
C ASN A 23 0.51 3.17 12.63
N VAL A 24 1.33 3.25 11.58
CA VAL A 24 1.54 2.18 10.61
C VAL A 24 2.83 1.44 10.93
N ILE A 25 2.74 0.14 11.12
CA ILE A 25 3.88 -0.75 11.33
C ILE A 25 4.37 -1.27 9.97
N ALA A 26 5.63 -1.00 9.64
CA ALA A 26 6.31 -1.62 8.50
C ALA A 26 7.08 -2.85 8.99
N ILE A 27 6.75 -4.02 8.46
CA ILE A 27 7.32 -5.31 8.87
C ILE A 27 8.11 -5.91 7.70
N PRO A 28 9.45 -5.86 7.74
CA PRO A 28 10.31 -6.48 6.73
C PRO A 28 10.52 -7.98 7.04
N HIS A 29 10.57 -8.79 5.99
CA HIS A 29 10.66 -10.25 6.08
C HIS A 29 11.83 -10.85 5.28
N ASP A 30 12.19 -12.09 5.65
CA ASP A 30 13.18 -12.91 4.92
C ASP A 30 12.71 -13.30 3.53
N ASN A 31 11.41 -13.56 3.37
CA ASN A 31 10.79 -13.83 2.07
C ASN A 31 10.64 -12.58 1.17
N ARG A 32 11.42 -11.52 1.47
CA ARG A 32 11.60 -10.33 0.64
C ARG A 32 10.38 -9.41 0.59
N HIS A 33 9.40 -9.67 1.44
CA HIS A 33 8.20 -8.84 1.55
C HIS A 33 8.37 -7.79 2.64
N VAL A 34 7.71 -6.65 2.43
CA VAL A 34 7.44 -5.68 3.47
C VAL A 34 5.93 -5.55 3.57
N ARG A 35 5.38 -5.84 4.73
CA ARG A 35 3.95 -5.77 5.01
C ARG A 35 3.66 -4.59 5.93
N LEU A 36 2.54 -3.93 5.68
CA LEU A 36 2.06 -2.80 6.47
C LEU A 36 0.89 -3.26 7.32
N TYR A 37 0.94 -2.95 8.62
CA TYR A 37 -0.09 -3.26 9.60
C TYR A 37 -0.46 -2.01 10.40
N ASP A 38 -1.65 -1.98 10.97
CA ASP A 38 -2.00 -1.03 12.01
C ASP A 38 -1.55 -1.54 13.39
N LEU A 39 -1.74 -0.73 14.43
CA LEU A 39 -1.43 -1.11 15.82
C LEU A 39 -2.36 -2.21 16.38
N ASN A 40 -3.52 -2.45 15.77
CA ASN A 40 -4.44 -3.51 16.15
C ASN A 40 -4.05 -4.87 15.54
N GLY A 41 -3.04 -4.91 14.67
CA GLY A 41 -2.59 -6.10 13.96
C GLY A 41 -3.38 -6.41 12.69
N GLN A 42 -4.21 -5.47 12.22
CA GLN A 42 -4.87 -5.56 10.93
C GLN A 42 -3.87 -5.29 9.80
N ARG A 43 -3.85 -6.16 8.80
CA ARG A 43 -2.99 -5.97 7.61
C ARG A 43 -3.58 -4.89 6.71
N LEU A 44 -2.84 -3.80 6.55
CA LEU A 44 -3.22 -2.68 5.68
C LEU A 44 -2.84 -2.95 4.22
N ALA A 45 -1.58 -3.34 3.99
CA ALA A 45 -1.06 -3.54 2.64
C ALA A 45 0.20 -4.41 2.62
N ARG A 46 0.67 -4.68 1.41
CA ARG A 46 1.99 -5.26 1.15
C ARG A 46 2.66 -4.42 0.07
N LEU A 47 3.89 -4.00 0.31
CA LEU A 47 4.61 -3.20 -0.69
C LEU A 47 4.76 -3.99 -2.00
N PRO A 48 4.66 -3.32 -3.16
CA PRO A 48 4.80 -3.96 -4.46
C PRO A 48 6.09 -4.76 -4.58
N ARG A 49 5.99 -5.92 -5.21
CA ARG A 49 7.11 -6.82 -5.45
C ARG A 49 7.06 -7.33 -6.87
N ASN A 50 8.01 -6.90 -7.69
CA ASN A 50 8.32 -7.50 -9.00
C ASN A 50 9.84 -7.41 -9.26
N ASN A 51 10.35 -8.01 -10.34
CA ASN A 51 11.80 -8.03 -10.59
C ASN A 51 12.43 -6.64 -10.84
N ARG A 52 11.60 -5.63 -11.14
CA ARG A 52 11.99 -4.23 -11.34
C ARG A 52 11.76 -3.36 -10.10
N ILE A 53 10.83 -3.73 -9.23
CA ILE A 53 10.32 -2.93 -8.10
C ILE A 53 10.34 -3.79 -6.83
N GLY A 54 11.18 -3.40 -5.87
CA GLY A 54 11.32 -4.06 -4.58
C GLY A 54 12.56 -4.94 -4.45
N HIS A 55 12.72 -5.52 -3.27
CA HIS A 55 13.93 -6.25 -2.91
C HIS A 55 14.06 -7.61 -3.61
N ARG A 56 15.27 -7.98 -4.01
CA ARG A 56 15.59 -9.28 -4.65
C ARG A 56 16.01 -10.34 -3.64
N ARG A 57 16.44 -9.93 -2.45
CA ARG A 57 16.81 -10.76 -1.30
C ARG A 57 16.05 -10.31 -0.06
N MET A 58 16.34 -10.90 1.10
CA MET A 58 15.67 -10.56 2.35
C MET A 58 15.77 -9.06 2.66
N VAL A 59 14.71 -8.53 3.25
CA VAL A 59 14.66 -7.13 3.72
C VAL A 59 15.07 -7.12 5.18
N CYS A 60 16.13 -6.41 5.53
CA CYS A 60 16.72 -6.46 6.87
C CYS A 60 16.18 -5.37 7.80
N ALA A 61 15.77 -4.22 7.27
CA ALA A 61 15.20 -3.15 8.09
C ALA A 61 14.25 -2.24 7.30
N THR A 62 13.38 -1.58 8.06
CA THR A 62 12.57 -0.44 7.61
C THR A 62 12.83 0.77 8.49
N ALA A 63 12.68 1.97 7.93
CA ALA A 63 12.70 3.22 8.67
C ALA A 63 11.68 4.19 8.08
N TRP A 64 10.81 4.74 8.92
CA TRP A 64 9.92 5.84 8.55
C TRP A 64 10.68 7.16 8.65
N LEU A 65 10.50 8.02 7.66
CA LEU A 65 10.97 9.39 7.74
C LEU A 65 10.03 10.20 8.65
N PRO A 66 10.56 11.20 9.37
CA PRO A 66 9.73 12.15 10.13
C PRO A 66 8.72 12.88 9.23
N GLU A 67 7.54 13.22 9.77
CA GLU A 67 6.46 13.91 9.02
C GLU A 67 6.87 15.30 8.51
N ASP A 68 7.77 15.99 9.21
CA ASP A 68 8.30 17.29 8.85
C ASP A 68 9.35 17.22 7.73
N CYS A 69 9.79 16.01 7.36
CA CYS A 69 10.67 15.80 6.22
C CYS A 69 9.93 16.09 4.92
N LYS A 70 10.35 17.13 4.18
CA LYS A 70 9.80 17.52 2.87
C LYS A 70 10.24 16.56 1.76
N SER A 71 9.94 15.28 1.89
CA SER A 71 10.25 14.23 0.94
C SER A 71 8.97 13.56 0.43
N LYS A 72 8.96 13.12 -0.83
CA LYS A 72 7.88 12.27 -1.37
C LYS A 72 7.97 10.84 -0.82
N VAL A 73 9.18 10.44 -0.42
CA VAL A 73 9.44 9.17 0.26
C VAL A 73 9.15 9.39 1.74
N ASN A 74 8.42 8.48 2.35
CA ASN A 74 8.18 8.47 3.79
C ASN A 74 8.58 7.15 4.47
N LEU A 75 8.91 6.12 3.68
CA LEU A 75 9.42 4.85 4.17
C LEU A 75 10.65 4.44 3.37
N VAL A 76 11.73 4.07 4.06
CA VAL A 76 12.93 3.50 3.45
C VAL A 76 13.06 2.06 3.90
N THR A 77 13.41 1.17 2.97
CA THR A 77 13.69 -0.24 3.24
C THR A 77 15.08 -0.59 2.73
N CYS A 78 15.79 -1.47 3.43
CA CYS A 78 17.09 -1.97 2.97
C CYS A 78 17.15 -3.49 3.08
N GLY A 79 18.00 -4.11 2.26
CA GLY A 79 18.07 -5.56 2.14
C GLY A 79 19.44 -6.10 1.74
N PHE A 80 19.54 -7.43 1.75
CA PHE A 80 20.76 -8.17 1.39
C PHE A 80 21.09 -8.14 -0.10
N ASP A 81 20.23 -7.52 -0.90
CA ASP A 81 20.48 -7.23 -2.31
C ASP A 81 21.35 -5.98 -2.52
N LYS A 82 21.92 -5.42 -1.45
CA LYS A 82 22.77 -4.21 -1.45
C LYS A 82 22.02 -2.98 -1.95
N THR A 83 20.69 -2.95 -1.79
CA THR A 83 19.86 -1.81 -2.18
C THR A 83 19.14 -1.21 -0.99
N CYS A 84 18.89 0.09 -1.08
CA CYS A 84 17.91 0.81 -0.28
C CYS A 84 16.82 1.33 -1.22
N ILE A 85 15.56 1.15 -0.84
CA ILE A 85 14.41 1.52 -1.67
C ILE A 85 13.55 2.51 -0.88
N GLY A 86 13.25 3.64 -1.49
CA GLY A 86 12.31 4.63 -0.96
C GLY A 86 10.90 4.37 -1.45
N TRP A 87 9.94 4.44 -0.53
CA TRP A 87 8.52 4.24 -0.77
C TRP A 87 7.73 5.49 -0.36
N SER A 88 6.68 5.77 -1.12
CA SER A 88 5.64 6.71 -0.74
C SER A 88 4.40 5.92 -0.34
N VAL A 89 4.18 5.81 0.96
CA VAL A 89 3.03 5.11 1.54
C VAL A 89 1.98 6.14 1.90
N ALA A 90 0.88 6.18 1.16
CA ALA A 90 -0.29 6.96 1.51
C ALA A 90 -1.37 6.04 2.09
N PRO A 91 -2.12 6.48 3.11
CA PRO A 91 -3.35 5.79 3.49
C PRO A 91 -4.26 5.74 2.26
N SER A 92 -4.87 4.58 2.00
CA SER A 92 -5.85 4.46 0.92
C SER A 92 -6.96 5.48 1.16
N LYS A 93 -7.14 6.43 0.24
CA LYS A 93 -8.39 7.19 0.17
C LYS A 93 -9.50 6.16 -0.04
N GLU A 94 -10.60 6.29 0.71
CA GLU A 94 -11.81 5.54 0.42
C GLU A 94 -12.10 5.62 -1.09
N PRO A 95 -12.52 4.51 -1.72
CA PRO A 95 -12.86 4.54 -3.14
C PRO A 95 -13.95 5.60 -3.34
N LYS A 96 -13.60 6.71 -3.99
CA LYS A 96 -14.61 7.61 -4.55
C LYS A 96 -15.39 6.77 -5.55
N GLU A 97 -16.68 6.57 -5.30
CA GLU A 97 -17.58 5.96 -6.28
C GLU A 97 -17.38 6.68 -7.63
N SER A 98 -16.93 5.93 -8.64
CA SER A 98 -16.80 6.43 -9.99
C SER A 98 -18.20 6.72 -10.54
N LYS A 99 -18.54 8.00 -10.71
CA LYS A 99 -19.75 8.49 -11.40
C LYS A 99 -19.69 8.23 -12.92
N ASP A 100 -19.46 6.99 -13.33
CA ASP A 100 -19.36 6.61 -14.75
C ASP A 100 -20.61 5.89 -15.29
N LYS A 101 -21.73 5.88 -14.54
CA LYS A 101 -22.98 5.21 -14.97
C LYS A 101 -24.05 6.11 -15.61
N GLU A 102 -23.79 7.38 -15.90
CA GLU A 102 -24.81 8.30 -16.42
C GLU A 102 -24.71 8.58 -17.94
N LYS A 103 -23.61 8.21 -18.62
CA LYS A 103 -23.44 8.53 -20.05
C LYS A 103 -24.03 7.53 -21.05
N ASP A 104 -24.48 6.35 -20.61
CA ASP A 104 -25.04 5.33 -21.53
C ASP A 104 -26.55 5.44 -21.75
N LYS A 105 -27.29 6.23 -20.96
CA LYS A 105 -28.74 6.41 -21.18
C LYS A 105 -29.09 7.40 -22.30
N ASP A 106 -28.19 8.32 -22.63
CA ASP A 106 -28.48 9.37 -23.62
C ASP A 106 -28.30 8.92 -25.09
N LYS A 107 -27.58 7.81 -25.33
CA LYS A 107 -27.39 7.30 -26.71
C LYS A 107 -28.60 6.55 -27.25
N ASP A 108 -29.35 5.84 -26.40
CA ASP A 108 -30.54 5.10 -26.83
C ASP A 108 -31.72 6.04 -27.14
N GLY A 109 -31.81 7.21 -26.51
CA GLY A 109 -32.84 8.21 -26.77
C GLY A 109 -32.69 8.97 -28.10
N LEU A 110 -31.48 8.97 -28.69
CA LEU A 110 -31.18 9.68 -29.94
C LEU A 110 -31.38 8.83 -31.20
N LEU A 111 -31.40 7.49 -31.09
CA LEU A 111 -31.66 6.60 -32.23
C LEU A 111 -33.16 6.51 -32.60
N LEU A 112 -34.08 6.84 -31.69
CA LEU A 112 -35.52 6.73 -31.92
C LEU A 112 -36.15 7.96 -32.61
N LYS A 113 -35.44 9.09 -32.73
CA LYS A 113 -36.01 10.32 -33.31
C LYS A 113 -35.81 10.51 -34.83
N ASN A 114 -35.05 9.63 -35.49
CA ASN A 114 -34.69 9.81 -36.90
C ASN A 114 -35.39 8.83 -37.86
N LYS A 115 -36.46 8.13 -37.43
CA LYS A 115 -37.12 7.12 -38.26
C LYS A 115 -38.43 7.55 -38.92
N ASP A 116 -38.94 8.76 -38.64
CA ASP A 116 -40.25 9.22 -39.13
C ASP A 116 -40.18 10.49 -39.99
N ARG A 117 -39.17 10.60 -40.88
CA ARG A 117 -39.15 11.65 -41.91
C ARG A 117 -38.76 11.06 -43.27
N GLU A 118 -39.70 10.36 -43.88
CA GLU A 118 -39.92 10.29 -45.33
C GLU A 118 -41.42 10.23 -45.60
#